data_AF-A0A367ART7-F1
#
_entry.id   AF-A0A367ART7-F1
#
_cell.length_a   1.000
_cell.length_b   1.000
_cell.length_c   1.000
_cell.angle_alpha   90.00
_cell.angle_beta   90.00
_cell.angle_gamma   90.00
#
_symmetry.space_group_name_H-M   'P 1'
#
loop_
_entity.id
_entity.type
_entity.pdbx_description
1 polymer ?
#
loop_
_entity_poly.entity_id
_entity_poly.type
_entity_poly.pdbx_seq_one_letter_code
_entity_poly.pdbx_strand_id
1 'polypeptide(L)' 'MDQVPSPPLPGSFTVSPLFQWETVALVVGLAVVVALVAAVLLVAGLGRARRPEWEDWLASRSAAPEDPDRT' A
#
# COMPACT_ATOMS: atom_id res chain seq x y z
N MET A 1 7.68 -19.20 59.26
CA MET A 1 7.94 -17.78 58.97
C MET A 1 8.24 -17.69 57.49
N ASP A 2 7.30 -17.18 56.70
CA ASP A 2 7.48 -17.03 55.26
C ASP A 2 8.51 -15.93 54.99
N GLN A 3 9.49 -16.22 54.14
CA GLN A 3 10.48 -15.25 53.70
C GLN A 3 9.81 -14.25 52.75
N VAL A 4 9.80 -12.97 53.11
CA VAL A 4 9.37 -11.90 52.22
C VAL A 4 10.49 -11.65 51.19
N PRO A 5 10.22 -11.78 49.88
CA PRO A 5 11.22 -11.49 48.86
C PRO A 5 11.64 -10.00 48.91
N SER A 6 12.93 -9.75 49.05
CA SER A 6 13.47 -8.39 48.98
C SER A 6 13.30 -7.81 47.57
N PRO A 7 12.92 -6.52 47.44
CA PRO A 7 12.73 -5.88 46.14
C PRO A 7 14.06 -5.82 45.36
N PRO A 8 14.02 -5.96 44.02
CA PRO A 8 15.21 -5.94 43.18
C PRO A 8 15.88 -4.56 43.23
N LEU A 9 17.22 -4.55 43.09
CA LEU A 9 18.02 -3.32 43.13
C LEU A 9 17.59 -2.37 41.97
N PRO A 10 17.37 -1.07 42.23
CA PRO A 10 17.06 -0.10 41.18
C PRO A 10 18.12 -0.14 40.08
N GLY A 11 17.70 -0.25 38.82
CA GLY A 11 18.61 -0.36 37.67
C GLY A 11 18.91 -1.78 37.20
N SER A 12 18.41 -2.82 37.90
CA SER A 12 18.43 -4.21 37.40
C SER A 12 17.40 -4.49 36.28
N PHE A 13 16.63 -3.48 35.86
CA PHE A 13 15.58 -3.58 34.83
C PHE A 13 16.14 -3.24 33.44
N THR A 14 17.33 -3.76 33.11
CA THR A 14 17.91 -3.55 31.79
C THR A 14 17.26 -4.50 30.80
N VAL A 15 16.42 -3.96 29.93
CA VAL A 15 15.84 -4.70 28.81
C VAL A 15 16.93 -4.99 27.78
N SER A 16 16.86 -6.13 27.12
CA SER A 16 17.79 -6.45 26.04
C SER A 16 17.72 -5.37 24.95
N PRO A 17 18.85 -4.88 24.38
CA PRO A 17 18.84 -3.94 23.26
C PRO A 17 18.10 -4.47 22.02
N LEU A 18 17.96 -5.79 21.93
CA LEU A 18 17.24 -6.48 20.85
C LEU A 18 15.75 -6.67 21.16
N PHE A 19 15.27 -6.22 22.32
CA PHE A 19 13.88 -6.35 22.71
C PHE A 19 12.96 -5.61 21.73
N GLN A 20 11.96 -6.33 21.20
CA GLN A 20 10.93 -5.85 20.27
C GLN A 20 11.36 -5.47 18.84
N TRP A 21 12.59 -5.76 18.42
CA TRP A 21 12.97 -5.56 17.01
C TRP A 21 12.15 -6.41 16.04
N GLU A 22 11.61 -7.55 16.48
CA GLU A 22 10.66 -8.34 15.69
C GLU A 22 9.37 -7.55 15.37
N THR A 23 8.81 -6.87 16.36
CA THR A 23 7.64 -6.02 16.17
C THR A 23 7.94 -4.86 15.23
N VAL A 24 9.11 -4.22 15.40
CA VAL A 24 9.55 -3.15 14.51
C VAL A 24 9.70 -3.67 13.07
N ALA A 25 10.36 -4.82 12.88
CA ALA A 25 10.54 -5.43 11.57
C ALA A 25 9.20 -5.77 10.90
N LEU A 26 8.22 -6.29 11.66
CA LEU A 26 6.88 -6.56 11.16
C LEU A 26 6.16 -5.29 10.70
N VAL A 27 6.17 -4.24 11.52
CA VAL A 27 5.50 -2.96 11.20
C VAL A 27 6.15 -2.31 9.98
N VAL A 28 7.49 -2.28 9.92
CA VAL A 28 8.22 -1.72 8.78
C VAL A 28 7.95 -2.54 7.52
N GLY A 29 7.99 -3.87 7.61
CA GLY A 29 7.67 -4.75 6.50
C GLY A 29 6.26 -4.52 5.95
N LEU A 30 5.27 -4.43 6.85
CA LEU A 30 3.89 -4.12 6.47
C LEU A 30 3.77 -2.76 5.78
N ALA A 31 4.43 -1.73 6.32
CA ALA A 31 4.44 -0.39 5.73
C ALA A 31 5.03 -0.39 4.31
N VAL A 32 6.12 -1.13 4.09
CA VAL A 32 6.72 -1.30 2.75
C VAL A 32 5.74 -1.99 1.80
N VAL A 33 5.08 -3.06 2.22
CA VAL A 33 4.08 -3.76 1.39
C VAL A 33 2.93 -2.81 1.00
N VAL A 34 2.41 -2.05 1.96
CA VAL A 34 1.35 -1.06 1.71
C VAL A 34 1.81 0.02 0.73
N ALA A 35 3.04 0.53 0.89
CA ALA A 35 3.62 1.53 0.01
C ALA A 35 3.76 0.99 -1.43
N LEU A 36 4.19 -0.26 -1.59
CA LEU A 36 4.30 -0.91 -2.90
C LEU A 36 2.93 -1.08 -3.56
N VAL A 37 1.92 -1.54 -2.81
CA VAL A 37 0.54 -1.65 -3.32
C VAL A 37 0.01 -0.28 -3.76
N ALA A 38 0.20 0.75 -2.93
CA ALA A 38 -0.21 2.10 -3.28
C ALA A 38 0.50 2.62 -4.53
N ALA A 39 1.82 2.38 -4.66
CA ALA A 39 2.59 2.77 -5.84
C ALA A 39 2.06 2.09 -7.11
N VAL A 40 1.78 0.77 -7.05
CA VAL A 40 1.21 0.02 -8.18
C VAL A 40 -0.15 0.57 -8.56
N LEU A 41 -1.02 0.85 -7.59
CA LEU A 41 -2.35 1.41 -7.85
C LEU A 41 -2.28 2.80 -8.47
N LEU A 42 -1.37 3.66 -8.02
CA LEU A 42 -1.16 4.98 -8.59
C LEU A 42 -0.67 4.91 -10.04
N VAL A 43 0.31 4.05 -10.32
CA VAL A 43 0.83 3.84 -11.68
C VAL A 43 -0.25 3.28 -12.60
N ALA A 44 -0.99 2.27 -12.16
CA ALA A 44 -2.10 1.68 -12.92
C ALA A 44 -3.25 2.69 -13.14
N GLY A 45 -3.57 3.50 -12.13
CA GLY A 45 -4.59 4.54 -12.19
C GLY A 45 -4.24 5.66 -13.16
N LEU A 46 -2.98 6.13 -13.16
CA LEU A 46 -2.51 7.14 -14.12
C LEU A 46 -2.61 6.67 -15.57
N GLY A 47 -2.30 5.39 -15.83
CA GLY A 47 -2.43 4.80 -17.17
C GLY A 47 -3.88 4.73 -17.63
N ARG A 48 -4.83 4.48 -16.72
CA ARG A 48 -6.26 4.46 -17.03
C ARG A 48 -6.81 5.86 -17.28
N ALA A 49 -6.36 6.90 -16.56
CA ALA A 49 -6.85 8.26 -16.74
C ALA A 49 -6.47 8.90 -18.10
N ARG A 50 -5.40 8.45 -18.76
CA ARG A 50 -5.02 8.94 -20.11
C ARG A 50 -5.65 8.16 -21.26
N ARG A 51 -6.21 6.98 -21.01
CA ARG A 51 -6.91 6.18 -22.03
C ARG A 51 -8.31 6.66 -22.43
N PRO A 52 -9.16 7.28 -21.58
CA PRO A 52 -10.49 7.71 -22.02
C PRO A 52 -10.41 8.75 -23.14
N GLU A 53 -9.48 9.72 -23.08
CA GLU A 53 -9.32 10.70 -24.16
C GLU A 53 -8.91 10.05 -25.49
N TRP A 54 -8.11 8.99 -25.43
CA TRP A 54 -7.70 8.24 -26.62
C TRP A 54 -8.82 7.36 -27.16
N GLU A 55 -9.58 6.71 -26.28
CA GLU A 55 -10.77 5.93 -26.64
C GLU A 55 -11.88 6.82 -27.21
N ASP A 56 -12.11 8.00 -26.63
CA ASP A 56 -13.03 9.04 -27.13
C ASP A 56 -12.60 9.55 -28.50
N TRP A 57 -11.30 9.83 -28.68
CA TRP A 57 -10.74 10.23 -29.97
C TRP A 57 -10.90 9.13 -31.03
N LEU A 58 -10.65 7.85 -30.68
CA LEU A 58 -10.87 6.73 -31.59
C LEU A 58 -12.36 6.56 -31.93
N ALA A 59 -13.24 6.67 -30.94
CA ALA A 59 -14.69 6.58 -31.12
C ALA A 59 -15.22 7.67 -32.06
N SER A 60 -14.68 8.89 -31.95
CA SER A 60 -15.03 10.01 -32.84
C SER A 60 -14.68 9.77 -34.31
N ARG A 61 -13.68 8.92 -34.59
CA ARG A 61 -13.26 8.56 -35.96
C ARG A 61 -13.91 7.28 -36.49
N SER A 62 -14.40 6.41 -35.61
CA SER A 62 -15.10 5.18 -36.01
C SER A 62 -16.59 5.39 -36.27
N ALA A 63 -17.11 6.61 -36.10
CA ALA A 63 -18.42 6.98 -36.63
C ALA A 63 -18.35 6.92 -38.16
N ALA A 64 -18.58 5.72 -38.71
CA ALA A 64 -18.85 5.53 -40.12
C ALA A 64 -20.03 6.46 -40.49
N PRO A 65 -19.97 7.16 -41.63
CA PRO A 65 -21.16 7.84 -42.14
C PRO A 65 -22.26 6.80 -42.22
N GLU A 66 -23.34 7.01 -41.47
CA GLU A 66 -24.57 6.26 -41.62
C GLU A 66 -24.98 6.47 -43.08
N ASP A 67 -24.74 5.45 -43.91
CA ASP A 67 -25.06 5.43 -45.33
C ASP A 67 -26.58 5.65 -45.47
N PRO A 68 -27.03 6.86 -45.83
CA PRO A 68 -28.45 7.18 -45.84
C PRO A 68 -29.18 6.60 -47.05
N ASP A 69 -28.50 5.84 -47.93
CA ASP A 69 -29.03 5.34 -49.21
C ASP A 69 -29.38 3.85 -49.21
N ARG A 70 -29.78 3.30 -48.05
CA ARG A 70 -30.33 1.94 -47.95
C ARG A 70 -31.85 1.90 -47.79
N THR A 71 -32.60 2.53 -48.70
CA THR A 71 -33.99 2.15 -49.07
C THR A 71 -34.37 2.71 -50.42
#